data_AF-A0A9X3WJU0-F1
#
_entry.id   AF-A0A9X3WJU0-F1
#
_cell.length_a   1.000
_cell.length_b   1.000
_cell.length_c   1.000
_cell.angle_alpha   90.00
_cell.angle_beta   90.00
_cell.angle_gamma   90.00
#
_symmetry.space_group_name_H-M   'P 1'
#
loop_
_entity.id
_entity.type
_entity.pdbx_description
1 polymer ?
#
loop_
_entity_poly.entity_id
_entity_poly.type
_entity_poly.pdbx_seq_one_letter_code
_entity_poly.pdbx_strand_id
1 'polypeptide(L)'
;MNLRWTKAPVGEAIVDIVLSLNEQTLKLHGQETATASYSEVKPTLTTLEDIGLKIEEIEGQIKDIPGHQGRYLRSMVNSYRYFARSLQGDDIPYSEYILNIQELPSTLITEETISKQKELVEKGLTDLGYKGSLKEKADNWLADTIIAPDQVVAVAESMKKKSKMGTLQRVIGLPDEDGIDTIKSTRGVFWSGYSKYVGGYRGNLTFNIDRPWTEPILGQIMTHEGYPGHQAFYCRWDYLYKQGKLPLEASYYLINSPTNALFEGGPESALKFLGWDRDEQETEGVTLEAKQQYKVARDYIDFQRMAQTNACYLYNTNEMTKEESIDYMITVGNLTSIEANNCFRFYSDPVQKTYYPCYYYGRWMVGKAYDAIDKNKRADFFKVLYDTPHTTNTFIDAVSGLIGKDFQPFERVKTAKEDFVL
;
A
#
# COMPACT_ATOMS: atom_id res chain seq x y z
N MET A 1 6.02 -19.20 -23.58
CA MET A 1 7.07 -19.46 -22.59
C MET A 1 7.14 -18.23 -21.70
N ASN A 2 7.05 -18.39 -20.38
CA ASN A 2 6.98 -17.25 -19.47
C ASN A 2 8.36 -16.58 -19.36
N LEU A 3 8.39 -15.25 -19.21
CA LEU A 3 9.61 -14.50 -18.95
C LEU A 3 10.25 -15.00 -17.65
N ARG A 4 11.57 -15.11 -17.63
CA ARG A 4 12.35 -15.47 -16.45
C ARG A 4 13.58 -14.60 -16.35
N TRP A 5 13.95 -14.21 -15.14
CA TRP A 5 15.19 -13.49 -14.87
C TRP A 5 16.32 -14.42 -14.41
N THR A 6 15.98 -15.65 -14.04
CA THR A 6 16.91 -16.68 -13.59
C THR A 6 16.75 -17.97 -14.39
N LYS A 7 17.63 -18.95 -14.13
CA LYS A 7 17.46 -20.32 -14.66
C LYS A 7 16.19 -20.95 -14.07
N ALA A 8 15.58 -21.87 -14.81
CA ALA A 8 14.25 -22.39 -14.45
C ALA A 8 14.11 -22.90 -12.99
N PRO A 9 15.05 -23.71 -12.45
CA PRO A 9 14.96 -24.18 -11.07
C PRO A 9 15.03 -23.07 -10.02
N VAL A 10 15.80 -22.01 -10.28
CA VAL A 10 15.97 -20.88 -9.36
C VAL A 10 14.68 -20.07 -9.28
N GLY A 11 14.10 -19.74 -10.44
CA GLY A 11 12.88 -18.94 -10.47
C GLY A 11 11.68 -19.66 -9.89
N GLU A 12 11.59 -20.98 -10.05
CA GLU A 12 10.55 -21.81 -9.42
C GLU A 12 10.74 -21.87 -7.90
N ALA A 13 11.98 -22.04 -7.43
CA ALA A 13 12.28 -22.04 -6.00
C ALA A 13 11.96 -20.70 -5.31
N ILE A 14 12.13 -19.56 -6.00
CA ILE A 14 11.75 -18.24 -5.48
C ILE A 14 10.23 -18.18 -5.23
N VAL A 15 9.42 -18.64 -6.18
CA VAL A 15 7.95 -18.65 -6.02
C VAL A 15 7.54 -19.68 -4.96
N ASP A 16 8.20 -20.83 -4.90
CA ASP A 16 7.97 -21.84 -3.85
C ASP A 16 8.23 -21.27 -2.45
N ILE A 17 9.34 -20.55 -2.22
CA ILE A 17 9.62 -19.87 -0.94
C ILE A 17 8.44 -18.99 -0.52
N VAL A 18 7.92 -18.17 -1.44
CA VAL A 18 6.81 -17.24 -1.18
C VAL A 18 5.54 -17.99 -0.79
N LEU A 19 5.16 -19.01 -1.57
CA LEU A 19 3.95 -19.79 -1.30
C LEU A 19 4.11 -20.62 -0.02
N SER A 20 5.31 -21.13 0.25
CA SER A 20 5.60 -21.87 1.47
C SER A 20 5.55 -20.96 2.72
N LEU A 21 6.07 -19.72 2.62
CA LEU A 21 5.90 -18.71 3.67
C LEU A 21 4.43 -18.39 3.94
N ASN A 22 3.60 -18.30 2.88
CA ASN A 22 2.16 -18.13 3.02
C ASN A 22 1.51 -19.29 3.79
N GLU A 23 1.82 -20.55 3.43
CA GLU A 23 1.28 -21.72 4.14
C GLU A 23 1.72 -21.75 5.61
N GLN A 24 2.99 -21.42 5.90
CA GLN A 24 3.45 -21.33 7.29
C GLN A 24 2.75 -20.21 8.07
N THR A 25 2.55 -19.05 7.44
CA THR A 25 1.85 -17.93 8.09
C THR A 25 0.39 -18.27 8.37
N LEU A 26 -0.29 -18.92 7.43
CA LEU A 26 -1.66 -19.39 7.60
C LEU A 26 -1.77 -20.41 8.74
N LYS A 27 -0.82 -21.35 8.84
CA LYS A 27 -0.76 -22.34 9.92
C LYS A 27 -0.51 -21.71 11.30
N LEU A 28 0.38 -20.73 11.38
CA LEU A 28 0.78 -20.11 12.66
C LEU A 28 -0.24 -19.06 13.14
N HIS A 29 -0.81 -18.29 12.22
CA HIS A 29 -1.58 -17.08 12.55
C HIS A 29 -2.93 -16.98 11.85
N GLY A 30 -3.31 -17.94 11.00
CA GLY A 30 -4.57 -17.87 10.26
C GLY A 30 -4.64 -16.73 9.23
N GLN A 31 -3.50 -16.16 8.84
CA GLN A 31 -3.39 -15.00 7.96
C GLN A 31 -2.76 -15.41 6.62
N GLU A 32 -3.47 -15.12 5.53
CA GLU A 32 -2.93 -15.19 4.17
C GLU A 32 -2.01 -13.98 3.92
N THR A 33 -0.85 -14.23 3.31
CA THR A 33 0.15 -13.19 3.01
C THR A 33 0.47 -13.10 1.52
N ALA A 34 0.41 -14.20 0.78
CA ALA A 34 0.46 -14.20 -0.67
C ALA A 34 -0.96 -13.95 -1.22
N THR A 35 -1.35 -12.69 -1.35
CA THR A 35 -2.74 -12.32 -1.71
C THR A 35 -3.05 -12.54 -3.19
N ALA A 36 -2.03 -12.74 -4.03
CA ALA A 36 -2.16 -13.21 -5.40
C ALA A 36 -0.94 -14.05 -5.82
N SER A 37 -1.19 -15.06 -6.65
CA SER A 37 -0.18 -15.82 -7.39
C SER A 37 -0.72 -16.14 -8.78
N TYR A 38 0.09 -15.89 -9.81
CA TYR A 38 -0.30 -16.04 -11.22
C TYR A 38 0.30 -17.28 -11.87
N SER A 39 1.24 -17.95 -11.19
CA SER A 39 1.92 -19.14 -11.70
C SER A 39 1.32 -20.44 -11.14
N GLU A 40 1.67 -21.56 -11.78
CA GLU A 40 1.28 -22.90 -11.32
C GLU A 40 2.24 -23.52 -10.30
N VAL A 41 3.28 -22.78 -9.87
CA VAL A 41 4.21 -23.27 -8.84
C VAL A 41 3.45 -23.57 -7.55
N LYS A 42 3.84 -24.63 -6.86
CA LYS A 42 3.23 -25.08 -5.61
C LYS A 42 4.25 -24.99 -4.47
N PRO A 43 3.80 -24.71 -3.24
CA PRO A 43 4.67 -24.76 -2.07
C PRO A 43 5.13 -26.19 -1.81
N THR A 44 6.42 -26.38 -1.57
CA THR A 44 7.00 -27.68 -1.23
C THR A 44 7.75 -27.67 0.11
N LEU A 45 8.07 -26.48 0.64
CA LEU A 45 8.82 -26.33 1.89
C LEU A 45 7.86 -26.32 3.07
N THR A 46 8.08 -27.23 4.03
CA THR A 46 7.09 -27.51 5.08
C THR A 46 7.40 -26.88 6.43
N THR A 47 8.59 -26.30 6.60
CA THR A 47 9.05 -25.65 7.83
C THR A 47 9.75 -24.32 7.54
N LEU A 48 9.83 -23.43 8.53
CA LEU A 48 10.60 -22.19 8.42
C LEU A 48 12.11 -22.45 8.25
N GLU A 49 12.61 -23.58 8.78
CA GLU A 49 14.01 -24.01 8.59
C GLU A 49 14.29 -24.40 7.14
N ASP A 50 13.43 -25.22 6.52
CA ASP A 50 13.53 -25.58 5.08
C ASP A 50 13.50 -24.33 4.19
N ILE A 51 12.64 -23.36 4.54
CA ILE A 51 12.55 -22.06 3.88
C ILE A 51 13.87 -21.29 4.01
N GLY A 52 14.43 -21.22 5.22
CA GLY A 52 15.72 -20.56 5.46
C GLY A 52 16.86 -21.17 4.64
N LEU A 53 16.98 -22.49 4.62
CA LEU A 53 18.00 -23.21 3.83
C LEU A 53 17.82 -22.95 2.32
N LYS A 54 16.58 -22.95 1.83
CA LYS A 54 16.31 -22.65 0.43
C LYS A 54 16.64 -21.20 0.07
N ILE A 55 16.37 -20.25 0.96
CA ILE A 55 16.74 -18.84 0.79
C ILE A 55 18.26 -18.68 0.63
N GLU A 56 19.07 -19.33 1.48
CA GLU A 56 20.54 -19.27 1.40
C GLU A 56 21.06 -19.85 0.07
N GLU A 57 20.50 -20.99 -0.37
CA GLU A 57 20.84 -21.59 -1.65
C GLU A 57 20.56 -20.65 -2.83
N ILE A 58 19.41 -19.97 -2.80
CA ILE A 58 18.99 -19.06 -3.88
C ILE A 58 19.80 -17.77 -3.89
N GLU A 59 20.11 -17.20 -2.72
CA GLU A 59 20.94 -16.00 -2.61
C GLU A 59 22.30 -16.18 -3.31
N GLY A 60 22.95 -17.34 -3.11
CA GLY A 60 24.20 -17.68 -3.79
C GLY A 60 24.09 -17.74 -5.31
N GLN A 61 22.91 -18.06 -5.85
CA GLN A 61 22.65 -18.20 -7.29
C GLN A 61 22.25 -16.89 -7.98
N ILE A 62 21.73 -15.90 -7.23
CA ILE A 62 21.29 -14.61 -7.78
C ILE A 62 22.29 -13.46 -7.56
N LYS A 63 23.33 -13.67 -6.74
CA LYS A 63 24.27 -12.61 -6.31
C LYS A 63 24.90 -11.82 -7.47
N ASP A 64 25.23 -12.50 -8.56
CA ASP A 64 25.97 -11.92 -9.70
C ASP A 64 25.04 -11.38 -10.80
N ILE A 65 23.71 -11.44 -10.63
CA ILE A 65 22.77 -10.89 -11.62
C ILE A 65 22.87 -9.36 -11.59
N PRO A 66 23.17 -8.70 -12.72
CA PRO A 66 23.31 -7.25 -12.77
C PRO A 66 21.96 -6.53 -12.90
N GLY A 67 22.00 -5.21 -12.75
CA GLY A 67 20.88 -4.32 -13.08
C GLY A 67 19.65 -4.48 -12.20
N HIS A 68 18.50 -4.04 -12.74
CA HIS A 68 17.20 -4.04 -12.06
C HIS A 68 16.81 -5.43 -11.55
N GLN A 69 16.94 -6.45 -12.40
CA GLN A 69 16.55 -7.82 -12.08
C GLN A 69 17.30 -8.33 -10.86
N GLY A 70 18.62 -8.20 -10.85
CA GLY A 70 19.42 -8.67 -9.72
C GLY A 70 19.12 -7.92 -8.44
N ARG A 71 18.95 -6.59 -8.51
CA ARG A 71 18.61 -5.77 -7.34
C ARG A 71 17.25 -6.15 -6.76
N TYR A 72 16.23 -6.27 -7.61
CA TYR A 72 14.91 -6.73 -7.20
C TYR A 72 14.98 -8.09 -6.50
N LEU A 73 15.63 -9.08 -7.14
CA LEU A 73 15.70 -10.44 -6.62
C LEU A 73 16.41 -10.51 -5.26
N ARG A 74 17.53 -9.80 -5.09
CA ARG A 74 18.27 -9.78 -3.82
C ARG A 74 17.46 -9.15 -2.69
N SER A 75 16.79 -8.02 -2.96
CA SER A 75 15.92 -7.36 -1.99
C SER A 75 14.72 -8.24 -1.60
N MET A 76 14.07 -8.89 -2.57
CA MET A 76 12.97 -9.82 -2.29
C MET A 76 13.44 -11.02 -1.45
N VAL A 77 14.54 -11.69 -1.83
CA VAL A 77 15.09 -12.83 -1.05
C VAL A 77 15.50 -12.41 0.35
N ASN A 78 16.08 -11.22 0.54
CA ASN A 78 16.37 -10.69 1.86
C ASN A 78 15.10 -10.47 2.69
N SER A 79 14.03 -9.95 2.08
CA SER A 79 12.76 -9.77 2.77
C SER A 79 12.13 -11.08 3.22
N TYR A 80 12.26 -12.15 2.42
CA TYR A 80 11.76 -13.49 2.78
C TYR A 80 12.47 -14.02 4.01
N ARG A 81 13.78 -13.79 4.11
CA ARG A 81 14.58 -14.15 5.28
C ARG A 81 14.06 -13.44 6.53
N TYR A 82 13.94 -12.12 6.48
CA TYR A 82 13.49 -11.35 7.64
C TYR A 82 12.03 -11.60 7.98
N PHE A 83 11.18 -11.91 6.99
CA PHE A 83 9.81 -12.29 7.25
C PHE A 83 9.74 -13.67 7.94
N ALA A 84 10.52 -14.67 7.47
CA ALA A 84 10.65 -15.97 8.15
C ALA A 84 11.12 -15.81 9.60
N ARG A 85 12.13 -14.98 9.85
CA ARG A 85 12.65 -14.67 11.19
C ARG A 85 11.58 -14.01 12.08
N SER A 86 10.78 -13.09 11.52
CA SER A 86 9.65 -12.48 12.23
C SER A 86 8.60 -13.52 12.61
N LEU A 87 8.29 -14.49 11.73
CA LEU A 87 7.34 -15.57 12.01
C LEU A 87 7.88 -16.57 13.06
N GLN A 88 9.20 -16.78 13.06
CA GLN A 88 9.88 -17.61 14.05
C GLN A 88 9.90 -16.97 15.45
N GLY A 89 9.75 -15.65 15.53
CA GLY A 89 9.81 -14.90 16.77
C GLY A 89 11.22 -14.50 17.17
N ASP A 90 12.13 -14.34 16.21
CA ASP A 90 13.47 -13.83 16.47
C ASP A 90 13.42 -12.44 17.12
N ASP A 91 14.27 -12.23 18.13
CA ASP A 91 14.42 -10.95 18.82
C ASP A 91 15.34 -10.01 18.02
N ILE A 92 14.76 -9.38 16.99
CA ILE A 92 15.42 -8.39 16.13
C ILE A 92 14.72 -7.04 16.36
N PRO A 93 15.47 -5.92 16.40
CA PRO A 93 14.87 -4.60 16.49
C PRO A 93 13.81 -4.36 15.40
N TYR A 94 12.67 -3.77 15.78
CA TYR A 94 11.57 -3.51 14.85
C TYR A 94 12.03 -2.69 13.62
N SER A 95 12.94 -1.74 13.82
CA SER A 95 13.51 -0.95 12.73
C SER A 95 14.30 -1.78 11.72
N GLU A 96 14.98 -2.83 12.15
CA GLU A 96 15.67 -3.77 11.24
C GLU A 96 14.68 -4.62 10.45
N TYR A 97 13.56 -5.03 11.06
CA TYR A 97 12.49 -5.69 10.31
C TYR A 97 11.93 -4.77 9.22
N ILE A 98 11.59 -3.53 9.55
CA ILE A 98 11.06 -2.58 8.56
C ILE A 98 12.06 -2.29 7.45
N LEU A 99 13.34 -2.09 7.79
CA LEU A 99 14.39 -1.86 6.80
C LEU A 99 14.52 -3.04 5.83
N ASN A 100 14.59 -4.27 6.34
CA ASN A 100 14.90 -5.44 5.52
C ASN A 100 13.68 -6.05 4.83
N ILE A 101 12.49 -5.92 5.42
CA ILE A 101 11.24 -6.41 4.83
C ILE A 101 10.71 -5.40 3.81
N GLN A 102 10.76 -4.10 4.11
CA GLN A 102 10.08 -3.09 3.29
C GLN A 102 11.01 -2.12 2.56
N GLU A 103 12.31 -2.07 2.91
CA GLU A 103 13.23 -1.01 2.46
C GLU A 103 12.74 0.40 2.88
N LEU A 104 12.09 0.50 4.04
CA LEU A 104 11.52 1.74 4.55
C LEU A 104 12.30 2.31 5.74
N PRO A 105 12.29 3.64 5.92
CA PRO A 105 12.85 4.24 7.12
C PRO A 105 11.97 3.93 8.35
N SER A 106 12.60 4.00 9.51
CA SER A 106 11.98 3.76 10.81
C SER A 106 12.18 4.96 11.72
N THR A 107 11.78 6.14 11.25
CA THR A 107 11.88 7.40 11.99
C THR A 107 10.50 7.96 12.29
N LEU A 108 10.39 8.62 13.44
CA LEU A 108 9.19 9.37 13.78
C LEU A 108 8.98 10.52 12.79
N ILE A 109 7.73 10.68 12.38
CA ILE A 109 7.26 11.85 11.66
C ILE A 109 7.23 13.00 12.66
N THR A 110 7.90 14.11 12.31
CA THR A 110 8.11 15.24 13.21
C THR A 110 6.81 15.99 13.51
N GLU A 111 6.73 16.61 14.70
CA GLU A 111 5.61 17.49 15.06
C GLU A 111 5.41 18.63 14.05
N GLU A 112 6.49 19.14 13.47
CA GLU A 112 6.44 20.15 12.41
C GLU A 112 5.71 19.62 11.16
N THR A 113 6.01 18.39 10.74
CA THR A 113 5.36 17.76 9.58
C THR A 113 3.88 17.51 9.84
N ILE A 114 3.53 17.01 11.02
CA ILE A 114 2.15 16.79 11.45
C ILE A 114 1.38 18.12 11.50
N SER A 115 2.00 19.17 12.04
CA SER A 115 1.39 20.50 12.15
C SER A 115 1.10 21.12 10.77
N LYS A 116 2.02 20.99 9.80
CA LYS A 116 1.79 21.45 8.43
C LYS A 116 0.62 20.72 7.76
N GLN A 117 0.51 19.40 7.96
CA GLN A 117 -0.61 18.64 7.41
C GLN A 117 -1.93 19.04 8.07
N LYS A 118 -1.92 19.27 9.39
CA LYS A 118 -3.06 19.78 10.15
C LYS A 118 -3.55 21.14 9.62
N GLU A 119 -2.64 22.04 9.27
CA GLU A 119 -2.97 23.34 8.66
C GLU A 119 -3.67 23.18 7.29
N LEU A 120 -3.25 22.22 6.46
CA LEU A 120 -3.90 21.93 5.17
C LEU A 120 -5.35 21.46 5.38
N VAL A 121 -5.55 20.55 6.33
CA VAL A 121 -6.89 20.08 6.72
C VAL A 121 -7.75 21.24 7.20
N GLU A 122 -7.23 22.06 8.12
CA GLU A 122 -7.97 23.19 8.67
C GLU A 122 -8.36 24.20 7.58
N LYS A 123 -7.43 24.50 6.67
CA LYS A 123 -7.69 25.39 5.54
C LYS A 123 -8.79 24.82 4.65
N GLY A 124 -8.67 23.54 4.25
CA GLY A 124 -9.65 22.89 3.36
C GLY A 124 -11.06 22.87 3.96
N LEU A 125 -11.18 22.54 5.25
CA LEU A 125 -12.47 22.61 5.96
C LEU A 125 -13.03 24.05 6.02
N THR A 126 -12.16 25.04 6.22
CA THR A 126 -12.56 26.46 6.24
C THR A 126 -13.07 26.91 4.87
N ASP A 127 -12.39 26.50 3.80
CA ASP A 127 -12.77 26.80 2.41
C ASP A 127 -14.13 26.17 2.05
N LEU A 128 -14.44 24.99 2.60
CA LEU A 128 -15.77 24.36 2.50
C LEU A 128 -16.85 25.04 3.36
N GLY A 129 -16.49 26.04 4.17
CA GLY A 129 -17.43 26.85 4.95
C GLY A 129 -17.55 26.47 6.43
N TYR A 130 -16.88 25.41 6.89
CA TYR A 130 -16.92 24.99 8.30
C TYR A 130 -16.25 26.01 9.23
N LYS A 131 -16.83 26.21 10.41
CA LYS A 131 -16.42 27.23 11.40
C LYS A 131 -16.02 26.60 12.73
N GLY A 132 -15.31 27.37 13.56
CA GLY A 132 -14.84 26.95 14.89
C GLY A 132 -13.39 26.47 14.90
N SER A 133 -13.04 25.73 15.95
CA SER A 133 -11.78 24.98 16.06
C SER A 133 -11.68 23.89 14.99
N LEU A 134 -10.46 23.36 14.75
CA LEU A 134 -10.28 22.23 13.84
C LEU A 134 -11.19 21.05 14.18
N LYS A 135 -11.33 20.71 15.48
CA LYS A 135 -12.17 19.61 15.93
C LYS A 135 -13.63 19.83 15.54
N GLU A 136 -14.16 21.02 15.81
CA GLU A 136 -15.55 21.37 15.46
C GLU A 136 -15.75 21.39 13.94
N LYS A 137 -14.79 21.91 13.17
CA LYS A 137 -14.83 21.87 11.70
C LYS A 137 -14.89 20.44 11.17
N ALA A 138 -14.00 19.57 11.68
CA ALA A 138 -13.92 18.17 11.25
C ALA A 138 -15.17 17.39 11.66
N ASP A 139 -15.66 17.55 12.89
CA ASP A 139 -16.86 16.85 13.37
C ASP A 139 -18.10 17.22 12.57
N ASN A 140 -18.30 18.52 12.28
CA ASN A 140 -19.42 18.98 11.46
C ASN A 140 -19.30 18.46 10.02
N TRP A 141 -18.09 18.49 9.43
CA TRP A 141 -17.86 17.94 8.09
C TRP A 141 -18.12 16.43 8.02
N LEU A 142 -17.65 15.67 9.00
CA LEU A 142 -17.88 14.24 9.08
C LEU A 142 -19.37 13.93 9.26
N ALA A 143 -20.10 14.73 10.06
CA ALA A 143 -21.54 14.58 10.25
C ALA A 143 -22.34 14.90 8.98
N ASP A 144 -21.99 15.97 8.26
CA ASP A 144 -22.68 16.40 7.03
C ASP A 144 -22.50 15.41 5.87
N THR A 145 -21.39 14.66 5.89
CA THR A 145 -21.00 13.75 4.80
C THR A 145 -21.17 12.27 5.15
N ILE A 146 -21.75 11.97 6.32
CA ILE A 146 -21.92 10.60 6.83
C ILE A 146 -22.80 9.75 5.91
N ILE A 147 -22.44 8.48 5.76
CA ILE A 147 -23.23 7.46 5.07
C ILE A 147 -23.74 6.45 6.10
N ALA A 148 -25.02 6.11 6.02
CA ALA A 148 -25.59 5.05 6.86
C ALA A 148 -24.92 3.69 6.54
N PRO A 149 -24.64 2.83 7.53
CA PRO A 149 -23.91 1.57 7.31
C PRO A 149 -24.47 0.66 6.20
N ASP A 150 -25.79 0.64 6.03
CA ASP A 150 -26.50 -0.13 5.00
C ASP A 150 -26.37 0.47 3.58
N GLN A 151 -25.97 1.73 3.46
CA GLN A 151 -25.78 2.44 2.19
C GLN A 151 -24.35 2.36 1.65
N VAL A 152 -23.37 1.92 2.44
CA VAL A 152 -21.94 1.87 2.06
C VAL A 152 -21.73 1.10 0.76
N VAL A 153 -22.35 -0.08 0.60
CA VAL A 153 -22.21 -0.89 -0.62
C VAL A 153 -22.80 -0.18 -1.83
N ALA A 154 -23.97 0.43 -1.70
CA ALA A 154 -24.62 1.14 -2.81
C ALA A 154 -23.80 2.34 -3.28
N VAL A 155 -23.22 3.11 -2.35
CA VAL A 155 -22.34 4.24 -2.68
C VAL A 155 -21.07 3.75 -3.36
N ALA A 156 -20.40 2.71 -2.83
CA ALA A 156 -19.21 2.14 -3.45
C ALA A 156 -19.46 1.62 -4.88
N GLU A 157 -20.60 0.95 -5.10
CA GLU A 157 -21.02 0.51 -6.44
C GLU A 157 -21.22 1.68 -7.41
N SER A 158 -21.76 2.81 -6.93
CA SER A 158 -21.95 4.00 -7.77
C SER A 158 -20.62 4.61 -8.27
N MET A 159 -19.54 4.46 -7.49
CA MET A 159 -18.20 4.95 -7.81
C MET A 159 -17.45 4.02 -8.77
N LYS A 160 -17.68 2.70 -8.66
CA LYS A 160 -16.98 1.65 -9.41
C LYS A 160 -16.89 1.91 -10.92
N LYS A 161 -18.01 2.27 -11.55
CA LYS A 161 -18.05 2.47 -13.00
C LYS A 161 -17.20 3.68 -13.41
N LYS A 162 -17.34 4.80 -12.68
CA LYS A 162 -16.62 6.04 -12.97
C LYS A 162 -15.12 5.85 -12.78
N SER A 163 -14.71 5.17 -11.70
CA SER A 163 -13.31 4.92 -11.43
C SER A 163 -12.67 4.02 -12.49
N LYS A 164 -13.34 2.94 -12.91
CA LYS A 164 -12.87 2.10 -14.03
C LYS A 164 -12.73 2.89 -15.33
N MET A 165 -13.71 3.71 -15.69
CA MET A 165 -13.63 4.57 -16.89
C MET A 165 -12.41 5.50 -16.83
N GLY A 166 -12.21 6.19 -15.71
CA GLY A 166 -11.07 7.08 -15.53
C GLY A 166 -9.72 6.34 -15.55
N THR A 167 -9.66 5.12 -15.00
CA THR A 167 -8.47 4.26 -15.07
C THR A 167 -8.09 3.96 -16.51
N LEU A 168 -9.04 3.49 -17.33
CA LEU A 168 -8.79 3.14 -18.72
C LEU A 168 -8.41 4.37 -19.57
N GLN A 169 -8.95 5.53 -19.24
CA GLN A 169 -8.66 6.77 -19.98
C GLN A 169 -7.30 7.38 -19.62
N ARG A 170 -6.88 7.31 -18.35
CA ARG A 170 -5.79 8.15 -17.83
C ARG A 170 -4.61 7.37 -17.27
N VAL A 171 -4.83 6.15 -16.80
CA VAL A 171 -3.86 5.45 -15.94
C VAL A 171 -3.23 4.29 -16.69
N ILE A 172 -3.98 3.21 -16.90
CA ILE A 172 -3.46 1.98 -17.50
C ILE A 172 -4.57 1.19 -18.18
N GLY A 173 -4.22 0.49 -19.26
CA GLY A 173 -5.13 -0.42 -19.94
C GLY A 173 -5.25 -1.74 -19.18
N LEU A 174 -6.47 -2.27 -19.11
CA LEU A 174 -6.81 -3.57 -18.53
C LEU A 174 -7.44 -4.48 -19.59
N PRO A 175 -7.33 -5.82 -19.47
CA PRO A 175 -8.02 -6.76 -20.35
C PRO A 175 -9.55 -6.59 -20.29
N ASP A 176 -10.26 -6.94 -21.36
CA ASP A 176 -11.71 -6.78 -21.47
C ASP A 176 -12.47 -7.60 -20.41
N GLU A 177 -11.90 -8.74 -20.00
CA GLU A 177 -12.45 -9.63 -18.98
C GLU A 177 -12.28 -9.10 -17.54
N ASP A 178 -11.52 -8.03 -17.33
CA ASP A 178 -11.35 -7.40 -16.02
C ASP A 178 -12.69 -7.02 -15.38
N GLY A 179 -12.83 -7.25 -14.07
CA GLY A 179 -13.97 -6.74 -13.33
C GLY A 179 -13.99 -7.09 -11.85
N ILE A 180 -14.78 -6.32 -11.12
CA ILE A 180 -15.15 -6.59 -9.74
C ILE A 180 -16.52 -7.26 -9.75
N ASP A 181 -16.55 -8.54 -9.36
CA ASP A 181 -17.76 -9.38 -9.35
C ASP A 181 -18.71 -8.99 -8.23
N THR A 182 -18.18 -8.73 -7.03
CA THR A 182 -18.99 -8.38 -5.87
C THR A 182 -18.40 -7.23 -5.08
N ILE A 183 -19.28 -6.38 -4.55
CA ILE A 183 -18.99 -5.44 -3.46
C ILE A 183 -19.93 -5.80 -2.31
N LYS A 184 -19.39 -6.05 -1.13
CA LYS A 184 -20.17 -6.41 0.06
C LYS A 184 -19.69 -5.69 1.31
N SER A 185 -20.49 -5.73 2.36
CA SER A 185 -20.13 -5.23 3.69
C SER A 185 -19.78 -6.37 4.66
N THR A 186 -18.99 -6.07 5.67
CA THR A 186 -18.67 -6.97 6.79
C THR A 186 -18.62 -6.24 8.13
N ARG A 187 -18.64 -6.99 9.23
CA ARG A 187 -18.48 -6.53 10.61
C ARG A 187 -17.46 -7.41 11.36
N GLY A 188 -16.97 -6.95 12.51
CA GLY A 188 -16.02 -7.63 13.39
C GLY A 188 -14.55 -7.48 13.00
N VAL A 189 -14.25 -6.83 11.88
CA VAL A 189 -12.88 -6.71 11.33
C VAL A 189 -12.22 -5.39 11.73
N PHE A 190 -10.89 -5.31 11.63
CA PHE A 190 -10.12 -4.09 11.96
C PHE A 190 -9.73 -3.26 10.73
N TRP A 191 -9.70 -3.86 9.54
CA TRP A 191 -9.39 -3.16 8.29
C TRP A 191 -10.62 -2.40 7.77
N SER A 192 -10.40 -1.48 6.82
CA SER A 192 -11.46 -0.60 6.29
C SER A 192 -12.09 -1.16 5.02
N GLY A 193 -11.27 -1.40 4.02
CA GLY A 193 -11.61 -2.13 2.80
C GLY A 193 -10.74 -3.38 2.69
N TYR A 194 -11.15 -4.30 1.82
CA TYR A 194 -10.35 -5.45 1.43
C TYR A 194 -10.67 -5.86 0.00
N SER A 195 -9.63 -5.88 -0.84
CA SER A 195 -9.66 -6.36 -2.21
C SER A 195 -9.13 -7.79 -2.29
N LYS A 196 -10.02 -8.73 -2.67
CA LYS A 196 -9.64 -10.13 -2.95
C LYS A 196 -9.57 -10.35 -4.44
N TYR A 197 -8.37 -10.64 -4.94
CA TYR A 197 -8.20 -11.15 -6.31
C TYR A 197 -8.51 -12.64 -6.35
N VAL A 198 -9.30 -13.08 -7.34
CA VAL A 198 -9.71 -14.49 -7.49
C VAL A 198 -9.15 -15.14 -8.75
N GLY A 199 -8.29 -14.43 -9.49
CA GLY A 199 -7.73 -14.88 -10.76
C GLY A 199 -8.65 -14.58 -11.95
N GLY A 200 -8.13 -14.78 -13.16
CA GLY A 200 -8.90 -14.57 -14.39
C GLY A 200 -9.34 -13.11 -14.56
N TYR A 201 -8.55 -12.17 -14.05
CA TYR A 201 -8.83 -10.73 -14.07
C TYR A 201 -10.01 -10.29 -13.19
N ARG A 202 -10.51 -11.18 -12.32
CA ARG A 202 -11.66 -10.91 -11.45
C ARG A 202 -11.26 -10.65 -10.01
N GLY A 203 -11.98 -9.75 -9.36
CA GLY A 203 -11.82 -9.45 -7.93
C GLY A 203 -13.13 -9.19 -7.21
N ASN A 204 -13.04 -9.07 -5.88
CA ASN A 204 -14.17 -8.82 -4.99
C ASN A 204 -13.75 -7.80 -3.92
N LEU A 205 -14.63 -6.85 -3.61
CA LEU A 205 -14.39 -5.87 -2.56
C LEU A 205 -15.27 -6.13 -1.35
N THR A 206 -14.71 -5.94 -0.17
CA THR A 206 -15.44 -5.97 1.09
C THR A 206 -15.15 -4.73 1.92
N PHE A 207 -16.17 -4.09 2.48
CA PHE A 207 -16.03 -2.90 3.33
C PHE A 207 -16.51 -3.16 4.76
N ASN A 208 -15.71 -2.74 5.74
CA ASN A 208 -16.06 -2.83 7.15
C ASN A 208 -17.06 -1.74 7.55
N ILE A 209 -18.26 -2.11 7.97
CA ILE A 209 -19.33 -1.17 8.33
C ILE A 209 -19.47 -0.97 9.85
N ASP A 210 -18.46 -1.34 10.64
CA ASP A 210 -18.35 -0.98 12.06
C ASP A 210 -17.66 0.37 12.28
N ARG A 211 -16.87 0.84 11.30
CA ARG A 211 -16.35 2.22 11.32
C ARG A 211 -17.37 3.20 10.73
N PRO A 212 -17.38 4.46 11.19
CA PRO A 212 -18.13 5.51 10.50
C PRO A 212 -17.56 5.72 9.10
N TRP A 213 -18.45 5.89 8.13
CA TRP A 213 -18.10 6.21 6.75
C TRP A 213 -18.67 7.55 6.35
N THR A 214 -17.87 8.35 5.67
CA THR A 214 -18.35 9.50 4.90
C THR A 214 -18.17 9.23 3.41
N GLU A 215 -18.97 9.88 2.57
CA GLU A 215 -18.84 9.72 1.11
C GLU A 215 -17.44 10.06 0.60
N PRO A 216 -16.81 11.19 1.01
CA PRO A 216 -15.50 11.54 0.50
C PRO A 216 -14.40 10.55 0.91
N ILE A 217 -14.47 10.02 2.14
CA ILE A 217 -13.53 9.01 2.63
C ILE A 217 -13.77 7.67 1.93
N LEU A 218 -15.04 7.28 1.71
CA LEU A 218 -15.36 6.07 0.96
C LEU A 218 -14.87 6.16 -0.49
N GLY A 219 -14.88 7.33 -1.12
CA GLY A 219 -14.28 7.54 -2.44
C GLY A 219 -12.79 7.21 -2.48
N GLN A 220 -12.03 7.67 -1.48
CA GLN A 220 -10.61 7.34 -1.34
C GLN A 220 -10.41 5.82 -1.21
N ILE A 221 -11.12 5.16 -0.30
CA ILE A 221 -10.96 3.71 -0.07
C ILE A 221 -11.51 2.89 -1.24
N MET A 222 -12.58 3.29 -1.91
CA MET A 222 -13.12 2.57 -3.07
C MET A 222 -12.11 2.55 -4.22
N THR A 223 -11.49 3.70 -4.51
CA THR A 223 -10.46 3.77 -5.59
C THR A 223 -9.19 3.03 -5.21
N HIS A 224 -8.83 3.01 -3.92
CA HIS A 224 -7.74 2.21 -3.37
C HIS A 224 -7.98 0.70 -3.54
N GLU A 225 -9.15 0.18 -3.16
CA GLU A 225 -9.42 -1.26 -3.27
C GLU A 225 -9.71 -1.71 -4.72
N GLY A 226 -10.37 -0.84 -5.48
CA GLY A 226 -10.81 -1.07 -6.83
C GLY A 226 -9.88 -0.44 -7.87
N TYR A 227 -10.37 0.60 -8.54
CA TYR A 227 -9.71 1.20 -9.71
C TYR A 227 -9.27 2.65 -9.42
N PRO A 228 -8.05 3.05 -9.81
CA PRO A 228 -6.94 2.25 -10.35
C PRO A 228 -6.12 1.52 -9.27
N GLY A 229 -6.64 1.30 -8.06
CA GLY A 229 -5.91 0.65 -6.98
C GLY A 229 -5.70 -0.86 -7.12
N HIS A 230 -5.90 -1.62 -6.04
CA HIS A 230 -5.50 -3.03 -5.95
C HIS A 230 -6.05 -3.91 -7.07
N GLN A 231 -7.34 -3.79 -7.42
CA GLN A 231 -7.91 -4.56 -8.52
C GLN A 231 -7.13 -4.34 -9.83
N ALA A 232 -6.76 -3.10 -10.14
CA ALA A 232 -6.01 -2.79 -11.35
C ALA A 232 -4.59 -3.37 -11.30
N PHE A 233 -3.91 -3.31 -10.14
CA PHE A 233 -2.59 -3.94 -9.95
C PHE A 233 -2.64 -5.44 -10.19
N TYR A 234 -3.52 -6.16 -9.48
CA TYR A 234 -3.64 -7.61 -9.62
C TYR A 234 -3.97 -8.03 -11.04
N CYS A 235 -4.98 -7.38 -11.63
CA CYS A 235 -5.40 -7.64 -13.00
C CYS A 235 -4.26 -7.39 -14.00
N ARG A 236 -3.54 -6.28 -13.85
CA ARG A 236 -2.47 -5.91 -14.77
C ARG A 236 -1.29 -6.87 -14.69
N TRP A 237 -0.91 -7.31 -13.49
CA TRP A 237 0.18 -8.27 -13.30
C TRP A 237 -0.18 -9.66 -13.82
N ASP A 238 -1.38 -10.17 -13.55
CA ASP A 238 -1.87 -11.41 -14.16
C ASP A 238 -1.85 -11.32 -15.70
N TYR A 239 -2.32 -10.19 -16.25
CA TYR A 239 -2.31 -9.95 -17.69
C TYR A 239 -0.89 -10.00 -18.25
N LEU A 240 0.04 -9.25 -17.67
CA LEU A 240 1.44 -9.23 -18.12
C LEU A 240 2.11 -10.60 -17.98
N TYR A 241 1.81 -11.36 -16.93
CA TYR A 241 2.33 -12.71 -16.76
C TYR A 241 1.87 -13.64 -17.90
N LYS A 242 0.57 -13.66 -18.20
CA LYS A 242 -0.01 -14.45 -19.31
C LYS A 242 0.52 -14.03 -20.67
N GLN A 243 0.85 -12.76 -20.85
CA GLN A 243 1.50 -12.26 -22.07
C GLN A 243 3.02 -12.52 -22.14
N GLY A 244 3.62 -13.16 -21.13
CA GLY A 244 5.05 -13.40 -21.07
C GLY A 244 5.88 -12.13 -20.87
N LYS A 245 5.32 -11.11 -20.22
CA LYS A 245 5.94 -9.79 -19.96
C LYS A 245 6.23 -9.53 -18.47
N LEU A 246 5.59 -10.26 -17.56
CA LEU A 246 5.97 -10.32 -16.15
C LEU A 246 6.84 -11.57 -15.91
N PRO A 247 8.00 -11.46 -15.23
CA PRO A 247 8.86 -12.60 -14.96
C PRO A 247 8.20 -13.57 -13.96
N LEU A 248 8.54 -14.85 -14.02
CA LEU A 248 8.10 -15.85 -13.03
C LEU A 248 8.47 -15.41 -11.60
N GLU A 249 9.66 -14.86 -11.41
CA GLU A 249 10.18 -14.46 -10.11
C GLU A 249 9.40 -13.31 -9.45
N ALA A 250 8.50 -12.65 -10.18
CA ALA A 250 7.59 -11.61 -9.66
C ALA A 250 6.11 -11.96 -9.92
N SER A 251 5.79 -13.23 -10.16
CA SER A 251 4.43 -13.69 -10.53
C SER A 251 3.47 -13.85 -9.34
N TYR A 252 3.61 -13.00 -8.33
CA TYR A 252 2.82 -13.00 -7.10
C TYR A 252 2.76 -11.60 -6.50
N TYR A 253 1.88 -11.41 -5.53
CA TYR A 253 2.00 -10.32 -4.56
C TYR A 253 2.02 -10.91 -3.15
N LEU A 254 3.01 -10.52 -2.35
CA LEU A 254 3.26 -10.96 -0.99
C LEU A 254 3.31 -9.74 -0.07
N ILE A 255 2.44 -9.68 0.94
CA ILE A 255 2.57 -8.71 2.04
C ILE A 255 3.80 -9.06 2.90
N ASN A 256 4.33 -8.10 3.64
CA ASN A 256 5.70 -8.16 4.20
C ASN A 256 6.78 -8.45 3.15
N SER A 257 6.85 -7.59 2.13
CA SER A 257 7.89 -7.57 1.11
C SER A 257 8.20 -6.13 0.71
N PRO A 258 9.34 -5.86 0.04
CA PRO A 258 9.73 -4.50 -0.32
C PRO A 258 8.94 -3.99 -1.51
N THR A 259 8.01 -4.78 -2.05
CA THR A 259 7.02 -4.32 -3.04
C THR A 259 5.85 -3.57 -2.37
N ASN A 260 5.63 -3.71 -1.06
CA ASN A 260 4.45 -3.18 -0.38
C ASN A 260 4.30 -1.67 -0.48
N ALA A 261 5.38 -0.90 -0.30
CA ALA A 261 5.30 0.55 -0.41
C ALA A 261 4.79 1.00 -1.79
N LEU A 262 5.11 0.25 -2.86
CA LEU A 262 4.55 0.49 -4.19
C LEU A 262 3.09 0.04 -4.27
N PHE A 263 2.83 -1.19 -3.83
CA PHE A 263 1.54 -1.85 -3.98
C PHE A 263 0.44 -1.25 -3.10
N GLU A 264 0.81 -0.48 -2.08
CA GLU A 264 -0.08 0.33 -1.24
C GLU A 264 -0.02 1.81 -1.59
N GLY A 265 1.16 2.32 -1.96
CA GLY A 265 1.32 3.71 -2.39
C GLY A 265 0.56 4.07 -3.67
N GLY A 266 0.49 3.14 -4.63
CA GLY A 266 -0.33 3.26 -5.83
C GLY A 266 -1.81 3.41 -5.50
N PRO A 267 -2.43 2.43 -4.80
CA PRO A 267 -3.79 2.51 -4.29
C PRO A 267 -4.10 3.72 -3.42
N GLU A 268 -3.22 4.09 -2.49
CA GLU A 268 -3.36 5.32 -1.69
C GLU A 268 -3.39 6.58 -2.59
N SER A 269 -2.70 6.56 -3.73
CA SER A 269 -2.70 7.65 -4.71
C SER A 269 -3.77 7.53 -5.80
N ALA A 270 -4.63 6.50 -5.76
CA ALA A 270 -5.51 6.12 -6.86
C ALA A 270 -6.49 7.22 -7.27
N LEU A 271 -7.17 7.84 -6.30
CA LEU A 271 -8.11 8.95 -6.54
C LEU A 271 -7.42 10.14 -7.22
N LYS A 272 -6.17 10.42 -6.83
CA LYS A 272 -5.34 11.49 -7.41
C LYS A 272 -4.96 11.21 -8.87
N PHE A 273 -4.72 9.96 -9.22
CA PHE A 273 -4.46 9.57 -10.62
C PHE A 273 -5.68 9.79 -11.52
N LEU A 274 -6.87 9.55 -10.96
CA LEU A 274 -8.14 9.84 -11.64
C LEU A 274 -8.39 11.35 -11.78
N GLY A 275 -7.69 12.20 -11.01
CA GLY A 275 -7.87 13.65 -11.00
C GLY A 275 -9.08 14.11 -10.20
N TRP A 276 -9.65 13.25 -9.35
CA TRP A 276 -10.85 13.54 -8.58
C TRP A 276 -10.58 14.45 -7.37
N ASP A 277 -9.33 14.83 -7.10
CA ASP A 277 -8.93 15.79 -6.06
C ASP A 277 -8.20 17.01 -6.64
N ARG A 278 -8.39 17.28 -7.94
CA ARG A 278 -7.71 18.32 -8.71
C ARG A 278 -8.69 19.23 -9.44
N ASP A 279 -8.82 20.45 -8.93
CA ASP A 279 -9.72 21.49 -9.45
C ASP A 279 -9.49 21.75 -10.95
N GLU A 280 -8.23 21.75 -11.39
CA GLU A 280 -7.84 22.05 -12.77
C GLU A 280 -8.04 20.89 -13.76
N GLN A 281 -8.38 19.70 -13.26
CA GLN A 281 -8.47 18.50 -14.07
C GLN A 281 -9.92 18.16 -14.36
N GLU A 282 -10.37 18.35 -15.60
CA GLU A 282 -11.70 17.85 -16.01
C GLU A 282 -11.78 16.33 -15.85
N THR A 283 -12.87 15.88 -15.22
CA THR A 283 -13.13 14.48 -14.86
C THR A 283 -14.62 14.21 -15.02
N GLU A 284 -14.96 13.32 -15.94
CA GLU A 284 -16.35 13.04 -16.29
C GLU A 284 -17.14 12.56 -15.06
N GLY A 285 -18.27 13.23 -14.79
CA GLY A 285 -19.18 12.83 -13.72
C GLY A 285 -18.70 13.13 -12.30
N VAL A 286 -17.65 13.95 -12.11
CA VAL A 286 -17.17 14.43 -10.81
C VAL A 286 -17.12 15.96 -10.82
N THR A 287 -18.00 16.59 -10.03
CA THR A 287 -18.15 18.06 -9.97
C THR A 287 -17.00 18.71 -9.20
N LEU A 288 -16.84 20.03 -9.32
CA LEU A 288 -15.83 20.77 -8.58
C LEU A 288 -16.04 20.66 -7.06
N GLU A 289 -17.30 20.71 -6.62
CA GLU A 289 -17.66 20.58 -5.20
C GLU A 289 -17.24 19.21 -4.66
N ALA A 290 -17.50 18.13 -5.42
CA ALA A 290 -17.05 16.79 -5.05
C ALA A 290 -15.51 16.71 -4.96
N LYS A 291 -14.79 17.37 -5.88
CA LYS A 291 -13.31 17.39 -5.82
C LYS A 291 -12.78 18.09 -4.58
N GLN A 292 -13.41 19.19 -4.18
CA GLN A 292 -13.04 19.90 -2.96
C GLN A 292 -13.25 19.00 -1.72
N GLN A 293 -14.35 18.24 -1.68
CA GLN A 293 -14.60 17.25 -0.66
C GLN A 293 -13.55 16.13 -0.64
N TYR A 294 -13.23 15.53 -1.80
CA TYR A 294 -12.22 14.48 -1.90
C TYR A 294 -10.81 14.97 -1.54
N LYS A 295 -10.47 16.23 -1.84
CA LYS A 295 -9.21 16.86 -1.45
C LYS A 295 -9.11 17.03 0.07
N VAL A 296 -10.17 17.49 0.73
CA VAL A 296 -10.21 17.55 2.20
C VAL A 296 -10.11 16.16 2.81
N ALA A 297 -10.83 15.17 2.26
CA ALA A 297 -10.75 13.79 2.73
C ALA A 297 -9.34 13.19 2.58
N ARG A 298 -8.67 13.48 1.45
CA ARG A 298 -7.28 13.10 1.23
C ARG A 298 -6.38 13.68 2.33
N ASP A 299 -6.45 15.00 2.52
CA ASP A 299 -5.58 15.69 3.47
C ASP A 299 -5.87 15.26 4.92
N TYR A 300 -7.12 14.92 5.23
CA TYR A 300 -7.55 14.40 6.53
C TYR A 300 -7.02 12.97 6.78
N ILE A 301 -7.09 12.09 5.79
CA ILE A 301 -6.49 10.75 5.86
C ILE A 301 -4.98 10.85 6.04
N ASP A 302 -4.31 11.75 5.31
CA ASP A 302 -2.85 11.97 5.43
C ASP A 302 -2.47 12.37 6.86
N PHE A 303 -3.23 13.29 7.45
CA PHE A 303 -3.06 13.71 8.83
C PHE A 303 -3.21 12.53 9.81
N GLN A 304 -4.26 11.73 9.66
CA GLN A 304 -4.47 10.54 10.48
C GLN A 304 -3.34 9.52 10.30
N ARG A 305 -2.90 9.27 9.07
CA ARG A 305 -1.82 8.31 8.74
C ARG A 305 -0.52 8.67 9.44
N MET A 306 -0.17 9.95 9.57
CA MET A 306 1.03 10.35 10.30
C MET A 306 0.99 9.90 11.77
N ALA A 307 -0.12 10.16 12.47
CA ALA A 307 -0.26 9.74 13.86
C ALA A 307 -0.29 8.21 13.99
N GLN A 308 -0.98 7.51 13.09
CA GLN A 308 -1.02 6.05 13.05
C GLN A 308 0.37 5.42 12.83
N THR A 309 1.18 5.98 11.93
CA THR A 309 2.53 5.48 11.65
C THR A 309 3.49 5.70 12.83
N ASN A 310 3.41 6.85 13.49
CA ASN A 310 4.16 7.08 14.73
C ASN A 310 3.72 6.11 15.85
N ALA A 311 2.41 5.93 16.06
CA ALA A 311 1.88 5.01 17.06
C ALA A 311 2.30 3.56 16.77
N CYS A 312 2.27 3.13 15.51
CA CYS A 312 2.77 1.83 15.07
C CYS A 312 4.26 1.64 15.43
N TYR A 313 5.10 2.63 15.14
CA TYR A 313 6.53 2.57 15.47
C TYR A 313 6.76 2.51 16.98
N LEU A 314 6.20 3.45 17.75
CA LEU A 314 6.40 3.55 19.20
C LEU A 314 5.86 2.34 19.95
N TYR A 315 4.73 1.78 19.52
CA TYR A 315 4.20 0.55 20.10
C TYR A 315 5.13 -0.65 19.85
N ASN A 316 5.60 -0.83 18.60
CA ASN A 316 6.43 -1.97 18.24
C ASN A 316 7.90 -1.84 18.70
N THR A 317 8.34 -0.65 19.15
CA THR A 317 9.61 -0.45 19.87
C THR A 317 9.47 -0.51 21.39
N ASN A 318 8.26 -0.80 21.90
CA ASN A 318 7.91 -0.81 23.33
C ASN A 318 8.08 0.56 24.02
N GLU A 319 8.01 1.67 23.27
CA GLU A 319 8.01 3.03 23.81
C GLU A 319 6.62 3.53 24.19
N MET A 320 5.57 2.89 23.68
CA MET A 320 4.18 3.13 24.06
C MET A 320 3.46 1.83 24.42
N THR A 321 2.64 1.89 25.46
CA THR A 321 1.61 0.88 25.75
C THR A 321 0.47 0.94 24.73
N LYS A 322 -0.43 -0.05 24.79
CA LYS A 322 -1.66 -0.04 23.99
C LYS A 322 -2.47 1.23 24.24
N GLU A 323 -2.70 1.56 25.51
CA GLU A 323 -3.52 2.69 25.94
C GLU A 323 -2.91 4.02 25.46
N GLU A 324 -1.60 4.21 25.61
CA GLU A 324 -0.89 5.40 25.12
C GLU A 324 -0.94 5.52 23.60
N SER A 325 -0.78 4.41 22.87
CA SER A 325 -0.83 4.44 21.40
C SER A 325 -2.22 4.82 20.87
N ILE A 326 -3.29 4.35 21.52
CA ILE A 326 -4.68 4.69 21.17
C ILE A 326 -4.96 6.16 21.49
N ASP A 327 -4.56 6.62 22.69
CA ASP A 327 -4.73 8.02 23.09
C ASP A 327 -3.96 8.97 22.17
N TYR A 328 -2.72 8.62 21.81
CA TYR A 328 -1.92 9.38 20.86
C TYR A 328 -2.63 9.56 19.51
N MET A 329 -3.21 8.48 18.96
CA MET A 329 -3.96 8.58 17.69
C MET A 329 -5.21 9.46 17.82
N ILE A 330 -5.95 9.38 18.93
CA ILE A 330 -7.15 10.20 19.15
C ILE A 330 -6.76 11.68 19.27
N THR A 331 -5.75 11.98 20.08
CA THR A 331 -5.37 13.36 20.44
C THR A 331 -4.55 14.05 19.35
N VAL A 332 -3.56 13.35 18.77
CA VAL A 332 -2.65 13.90 17.76
C VAL A 332 -3.21 13.75 16.35
N GLY A 333 -3.88 12.64 16.05
CA GLY A 333 -4.42 12.35 14.71
C GLY A 333 -5.89 12.71 14.51
N ASN A 334 -6.61 13.14 15.55
CA ASN A 334 -8.05 13.38 15.52
C ASN A 334 -8.87 12.15 15.06
N LEU A 335 -8.42 10.95 15.42
CA LEU A 335 -9.16 9.71 15.15
C LEU A 335 -10.34 9.55 16.12
N THR A 336 -11.39 8.87 15.67
CA THR A 336 -12.40 8.34 16.59
C THR A 336 -11.85 7.16 17.39
N SER A 337 -12.44 6.86 18.55
CA SER A 337 -12.04 5.69 19.35
C SER A 337 -12.17 4.37 18.57
N ILE A 338 -13.16 4.24 17.69
CA ILE A 338 -13.34 3.05 16.84
C ILE A 338 -12.17 2.91 15.87
N GLU A 339 -11.82 3.98 15.16
CA GLU A 339 -10.73 3.97 14.19
C GLU A 339 -9.37 3.74 14.86
N ALA A 340 -9.11 4.38 16.01
CA ALA A 340 -7.88 4.19 16.77
C ALA A 340 -7.73 2.73 17.26
N ASN A 341 -8.79 2.12 17.79
CA ASN A 341 -8.76 0.72 18.22
C ASN A 341 -8.57 -0.24 17.04
N ASN A 342 -9.23 0.03 15.90
CA ASN A 342 -9.06 -0.78 14.69
C ASN A 342 -7.65 -0.65 14.13
N CYS A 343 -7.09 0.55 14.08
CA CYS A 343 -5.70 0.78 13.69
C CYS A 343 -4.73 0.04 14.62
N PHE A 344 -4.94 0.12 15.94
CA PHE A 344 -4.12 -0.60 16.92
C PHE A 344 -4.14 -2.11 16.66
N ARG A 345 -5.32 -2.71 16.47
CA ARG A 345 -5.47 -4.15 16.14
C ARG A 345 -4.68 -4.53 14.89
N PHE A 346 -4.57 -3.63 13.92
CA PHE A 346 -3.82 -3.86 12.69
C PHE A 346 -2.31 -3.90 12.97
N TYR A 347 -1.73 -2.83 13.52
CA TYR A 347 -0.27 -2.76 13.66
C TYR A 347 0.29 -3.52 14.88
N SER A 348 -0.57 -4.07 15.75
CA SER A 348 -0.19 -4.96 16.86
C SER A 348 -0.30 -6.45 16.51
N ASP A 349 -0.87 -6.78 15.35
CA ASP A 349 -0.97 -8.15 14.86
C ASP A 349 0.43 -8.71 14.54
N PRO A 350 0.73 -9.98 14.91
CA PRO A 350 2.06 -10.56 14.76
C PRO A 350 2.57 -10.60 13.32
N VAL A 351 1.68 -10.61 12.32
CA VAL A 351 2.03 -10.63 10.89
C VAL A 351 1.95 -9.22 10.31
N GLN A 352 0.89 -8.48 10.61
CA GLN A 352 0.63 -7.19 9.97
C GLN A 352 1.41 -6.01 10.55
N LYS A 353 2.03 -6.16 11.73
CA LYS A 353 2.84 -5.09 12.35
C LYS A 353 3.90 -4.55 11.41
N THR A 354 4.59 -5.43 10.68
CA THR A 354 5.63 -5.05 9.73
C THR A 354 5.08 -4.60 8.39
N TYR A 355 3.79 -4.80 8.10
CA TYR A 355 3.12 -4.35 6.89
C TYR A 355 2.71 -2.88 6.99
N TYR A 356 2.14 -2.48 8.12
CA TYR A 356 1.43 -1.21 8.30
C TYR A 356 2.19 0.07 7.89
N PRO A 357 3.53 0.21 8.07
CA PRO A 357 4.23 1.43 7.66
C PRO A 357 4.13 1.76 6.15
N CYS A 358 3.83 0.77 5.30
CA CYS A 358 3.75 0.96 3.85
C CYS A 358 2.68 1.97 3.42
N TYR A 359 1.56 2.09 4.15
CA TYR A 359 0.47 3.00 3.77
C TYR A 359 0.94 4.46 3.75
N TYR A 360 1.66 4.89 4.81
CA TYR A 360 2.23 6.23 4.85
C TYR A 360 3.38 6.36 3.86
N TYR A 361 4.43 5.55 3.98
CA TYR A 361 5.62 5.78 3.16
C TYR A 361 5.38 5.56 1.67
N GLY A 362 4.57 4.57 1.31
CA GLY A 362 4.14 4.31 -0.06
C GLY A 362 3.38 5.48 -0.66
N ARG A 363 2.38 6.00 0.07
CA ARG A 363 1.58 7.16 -0.36
C ARG A 363 2.43 8.39 -0.63
N TRP A 364 3.39 8.69 0.25
CA TRP A 364 4.31 9.82 0.04
C TRP A 364 5.28 9.56 -1.11
N MET A 365 5.83 8.35 -1.21
CA MET A 365 6.75 7.98 -2.29
C MET A 365 6.08 8.09 -3.65
N VAL A 366 4.94 7.42 -3.84
CA VAL A 366 4.22 7.39 -5.11
C VAL A 366 3.59 8.76 -5.41
N GLY A 367 3.03 9.44 -4.42
CA GLY A 367 2.46 10.78 -4.57
C GLY A 367 3.49 11.84 -4.98
N LYS A 368 4.67 11.83 -4.35
CA LYS A 368 5.79 12.72 -4.71
C LYS A 368 6.36 12.38 -6.09
N ALA A 369 6.49 11.10 -6.42
CA ALA A 369 6.93 10.66 -7.74
C ALA A 369 5.96 11.16 -8.82
N TYR A 370 4.66 10.97 -8.60
CA TYR A 370 3.61 11.48 -9.46
C TYR A 370 3.76 13.00 -9.61
N ASP A 371 3.81 13.78 -8.54
CA ASP A 371 3.91 15.26 -8.67
C ASP A 371 5.21 15.75 -9.34
N ALA A 372 6.34 15.04 -9.18
CA ALA A 372 7.61 15.41 -9.78
C ALA A 372 7.68 15.15 -11.30
N ILE A 373 6.81 14.31 -11.84
CA ILE A 373 6.84 13.91 -13.25
C ILE A 373 5.99 14.85 -14.11
N ASP A 374 6.56 15.33 -15.21
CA ASP A 374 5.84 16.18 -16.17
C ASP A 374 4.56 15.52 -16.68
N LYS A 375 3.52 16.32 -16.94
CA LYS A 375 2.21 15.82 -17.39
C LYS A 375 2.29 15.01 -18.68
N ASN A 376 3.22 15.31 -19.58
CA ASN A 376 3.43 14.58 -20.83
C ASN A 376 4.11 13.20 -20.63
N LYS A 377 4.76 12.96 -19.49
CA LYS A 377 5.44 11.69 -19.14
C LYS A 377 4.60 10.80 -18.21
N ARG A 378 3.34 11.15 -17.95
CA ARG A 378 2.46 10.40 -17.03
C ARG A 378 2.19 8.98 -17.48
N ALA A 379 2.07 8.75 -18.79
CA ALA A 379 1.93 7.40 -19.33
C ALA A 379 3.13 6.52 -19.00
N ASP A 380 4.36 7.08 -19.01
CA ASP A 380 5.56 6.33 -18.68
C ASP A 380 5.68 6.09 -17.17
N PHE A 381 5.27 7.06 -16.35
CA PHE A 381 5.12 6.84 -14.89
C PHE A 381 4.20 5.66 -14.59
N PHE A 382 3.03 5.59 -15.23
CA PHE A 382 2.09 4.50 -14.98
C PHE A 382 2.62 3.16 -15.48
N LYS A 383 3.41 3.10 -16.55
CA LYS A 383 4.11 1.88 -16.92
C LYS A 383 5.17 1.48 -15.89
N VAL A 384 5.93 2.43 -15.34
CA VAL A 384 6.86 2.14 -14.24
C VAL A 384 6.10 1.57 -13.04
N LEU A 385 4.95 2.17 -12.68
CA LEU A 385 4.15 1.77 -11.53
C LEU A 385 3.43 0.42 -11.71
N TYR A 386 2.79 0.18 -12.85
CA TYR A 386 1.90 -0.96 -13.07
C TYR A 386 2.50 -2.08 -13.94
N ASP A 387 3.45 -1.80 -14.82
CA ASP A 387 4.00 -2.79 -15.76
C ASP A 387 5.33 -3.40 -15.31
N THR A 388 6.04 -2.75 -14.40
CA THR A 388 7.34 -3.21 -13.93
C THR A 388 7.25 -3.60 -12.45
N PRO A 389 7.64 -4.84 -12.08
CA PRO A 389 7.75 -5.20 -10.68
C PRO A 389 8.95 -4.47 -10.06
N HIS A 390 8.67 -3.73 -8.98
CA HIS A 390 9.65 -2.94 -8.24
C HIS A 390 9.57 -3.24 -6.75
N THR A 391 10.73 -3.22 -6.12
CA THR A 391 10.88 -2.93 -4.69
C THR A 391 10.84 -1.41 -4.45
N THR A 392 10.74 -0.97 -3.20
CA THR A 392 10.83 0.44 -2.82
C THR A 392 12.04 1.11 -3.46
N ASN A 393 13.24 0.54 -3.30
CA ASN A 393 14.47 1.13 -3.83
C ASN A 393 14.53 1.13 -5.36
N THR A 394 14.16 0.01 -6.00
CA THR A 394 14.20 -0.05 -7.47
C THR A 394 13.13 0.84 -8.12
N PHE A 395 12.01 1.12 -7.45
CA PHE A 395 11.04 2.13 -7.90
C PHE A 395 11.63 3.54 -7.82
N ILE A 396 12.34 3.86 -6.72
CA ILE A 396 13.02 5.14 -6.54
C ILE A 396 14.02 5.39 -7.67
N ASP A 397 14.79 4.38 -8.09
CA ASP A 397 15.72 4.52 -9.22
C ASP A 397 14.99 4.75 -10.55
N ALA A 398 13.90 4.01 -10.78
CA ALA A 398 13.12 4.15 -12.00
C ALA A 398 12.51 5.56 -12.12
N VAL A 399 12.00 6.10 -11.02
CA VAL A 399 11.52 7.48 -10.95
C VAL A 399 12.67 8.46 -11.17
N SER A 400 13.83 8.24 -10.54
CA SER A 400 15.03 9.07 -10.73
C SER A 400 15.44 9.15 -12.20
N GLY A 401 15.44 8.02 -12.89
CA GLY A 401 15.70 7.94 -14.34
C GLY A 401 14.68 8.71 -15.17
N LEU A 402 13.39 8.63 -14.81
CA LEU A 402 12.31 9.30 -15.54
C LEU A 402 12.35 10.82 -15.41
N ILE A 403 12.73 11.33 -14.22
CA ILE A 403 12.86 12.76 -13.93
C ILE A 403 14.26 13.33 -14.25
N GLY A 404 15.26 12.47 -14.50
CA GLY A 404 16.62 12.87 -14.85
C GLY A 404 17.44 13.45 -13.68
N LYS A 405 17.06 13.16 -12.44
CA LYS A 405 17.75 13.57 -11.21
C LYS A 405 17.40 12.61 -10.07
N ASP A 406 18.20 12.61 -9.01
CA ASP A 406 17.94 11.78 -7.83
C ASP A 406 16.55 12.08 -7.23
N PHE A 407 15.70 11.06 -7.18
CA PHE A 407 14.43 11.10 -6.48
C PHE A 407 14.64 10.58 -5.05
N GLN A 408 14.35 11.41 -4.05
CA GLN A 408 14.50 11.05 -2.63
C GLN A 408 13.18 11.31 -1.91
N PRO A 409 12.29 10.29 -1.82
CA PRO A 409 10.96 10.47 -1.26
C PRO A 409 10.96 10.61 0.27
N PHE A 410 11.96 10.02 0.93
CA PHE A 410 12.09 9.95 2.38
C PHE A 410 13.15 10.92 2.89
N GLU A 411 12.93 11.47 4.09
CA GLU A 411 13.95 12.28 4.76
C GLU A 411 15.15 11.40 5.13
N ARG A 412 16.36 11.85 4.81
CA ARG A 412 17.57 11.17 5.26
C ARG A 412 17.72 11.39 6.77
N VAL A 413 17.81 10.31 7.53
CA VAL A 413 18.29 10.40 8.91
C VAL A 413 19.71 10.92 8.84
N LYS A 414 19.98 12.10 9.43
CA LYS A 414 21.36 12.56 9.64
C LYS A 414 22.00 11.68 10.71
N THR A 415 22.44 10.47 10.35
CA THR A 415 23.34 9.71 11.21
C THR A 415 24.75 10.23 10.97
N ALA A 416 25.41 10.68 12.04
CA ALA A 416 26.82 11.00 11.98
C ALA A 416 27.59 9.69 11.71
N LYS A 417 28.32 9.68 10.59
CA LYS A 417 29.27 8.68 10.08
C LYS A 417 28.71 7.39 9.48
N GLU A 418 29.12 7.22 8.22
CA GLU A 418 29.35 6.00 7.45
C GLU A 418 28.11 5.33 6.83
N ASP A 419 27.91 5.70 5.55
CA ASP A 419 27.49 4.86 4.42
C ASP A 419 26.60 3.66 4.74
N PHE A 420 25.30 3.85 4.55
CA PHE A 420 24.51 2.79 3.93
C PHE A 420 24.82 2.84 2.44
N VAL A 421 25.54 1.83 1.96
CA VAL A 421 25.50 1.47 0.54
C VAL A 421 24.07 1.03 0.26
N LEU A 422 23.27 1.97 -0.27
CA LEU A 422 21.97 1.72 -0.91
C LEU A 422 22.17 1.07 -2.27
#